data_AF-A0A950NN69-F1
#
_entry.id   AF-A0A950NN69-F1
#
_cell.length_a   1.000
_cell.length_b   1.000
_cell.length_c   1.000
_cell.angle_alpha   90.00
_cell.angle_beta   90.00
_cell.angle_gamma   90.00
#
_symmetry.space_group_name_H-M   'P 1'
#
loop_
_entity.id
_entity.type
_entity.pdbx_description
1 polymer ?
#
loop_
_entity_poly.entity_id
_entity_poly.type
_entity_poly.pdbx_seq_one_letter_code
_entity_poly.pdbx_strand_id
1 'polypeptide(L)'
;MGAGPPRSRSTRSRAGPRSATRCGGSRPRAKPARRRDRAHERPERSSRVLTAEDIHLFNEGRHFRLYEVLGVHSVPGGHLAHAAVWAPNAESVSLVGDVNGWDPHAHPLHPAQSSGIWAATIEGLHAGSRYKFRIRSRSGYTVDKADPFALATETPPLTASVVADLDYEWRDAEWMANRAQAQRLSSPCTVYEVHLGSWCRKPDGTSLSYREAAHELADHAQALGFTHVELLPIMEHPFYGSWGYQTTGYFAPTSRYGSPTEFMYLIDHLHQRGIGVILDWVPSHFPSDEHGLAYFDGTHLFEHADPRQGFHPDWDTLVFNYGRHEVRSFLTSSAMFWLDRYHVDGLRVDAVASMLYLDYSRKEGEWIPNEWGGRENLEAVSFLRMLNEEIYKEHPDVQTIAEESTAWPMVSRPTYVGGLGFGMKWDMGWMHDTLQYMERDPIHRRHHHGELTFRAIYAHTENFVMPLSHDEVVHGKGSLPAKVPGDDWQRFANLRLLLAY
;
A
#
# COMPACT_ATOMS: atom_id res chain seq x y z
N MET A 1 -73.81 19.34 37.37
CA MET A 1 -74.28 20.57 38.04
C MET A 1 -73.08 21.30 38.62
N GLY A 2 -72.93 22.60 38.32
CA GLY A 2 -72.07 23.62 38.97
C GLY A 2 -70.57 23.29 39.09
N ALA A 3 -69.67 23.81 38.24
CA ALA A 3 -69.25 25.20 38.11
C ALA A 3 -68.74 25.84 39.41
N GLY A 4 -67.45 26.16 39.45
CA GLY A 4 -67.01 27.47 39.95
C GLY A 4 -65.89 27.49 40.99
N PRO A 5 -65.05 28.56 40.99
CA PRO A 5 -63.62 28.56 41.34
C PRO A 5 -63.42 29.52 42.56
N PRO A 6 -62.43 30.48 42.71
CA PRO A 6 -61.17 30.77 42.02
C PRO A 6 -59.97 31.32 42.89
N ARG A 7 -58.79 31.40 42.25
CA ARG A 7 -57.80 32.51 42.13
C ARG A 7 -57.35 33.41 43.33
N SER A 8 -56.02 33.45 43.47
CA SER A 8 -55.07 34.61 43.40
C SER A 8 -55.13 35.81 44.37
N ARG A 9 -53.94 36.27 44.85
CA ARG A 9 -53.30 37.62 44.66
C ARG A 9 -52.14 37.81 45.66
N SER A 10 -50.91 38.11 45.22
CA SER A 10 -50.28 39.44 44.93
C SER A 10 -49.63 40.13 46.15
N THR A 11 -48.33 40.40 46.12
CA THR A 11 -47.61 41.72 46.12
C THR A 11 -46.44 41.62 47.13
N ARG A 12 -45.29 42.32 47.09
CA ARG A 12 -44.96 43.71 46.73
C ARG A 12 -43.43 43.90 46.73
N SER A 13 -43.01 44.99 46.10
CA SER A 13 -41.67 45.57 45.89
C SER A 13 -40.86 45.97 47.13
N ARG A 14 -39.53 46.14 46.99
CA ARG A 14 -38.82 47.43 47.24
C ARG A 14 -37.36 47.41 46.76
N ALA A 15 -36.91 48.55 46.25
CA ALA A 15 -35.58 48.81 45.70
C ALA A 15 -34.82 49.87 46.53
N GLY A 16 -33.51 49.62 46.71
CA GLY A 16 -32.38 50.57 46.88
C GLY A 16 -32.28 51.43 48.15
N PRO A 17 -31.14 52.14 48.41
CA PRO A 17 -29.97 52.32 47.51
C PRO A 17 -28.56 52.44 48.19
N ARG A 18 -27.54 52.59 47.31
CA ARG A 18 -26.28 53.36 47.41
C ARG A 18 -24.92 52.62 47.42
N SER A 19 -24.03 53.29 46.70
CA SER A 19 -22.76 52.91 46.08
C SER A 19 -21.54 53.11 46.96
N ALA A 20 -20.51 52.28 46.75
CA ALA A 20 -19.10 52.64 46.91
C ALA A 20 -18.24 51.86 45.91
N THR A 21 -17.14 52.47 45.52
CA THR A 21 -16.43 52.28 44.25
C THR A 21 -15.18 51.41 44.41
N ARG A 22 -14.80 50.75 43.30
CA ARG A 22 -13.44 50.53 42.75
C ARG A 22 -12.67 49.22 43.03
N CYS A 23 -12.03 48.80 41.93
CA CYS A 23 -10.86 47.93 41.74
C CYS A 23 -11.09 46.43 41.47
N GLY A 24 -11.03 46.06 40.19
CA GLY A 24 -10.85 44.69 39.71
C GLY A 24 -10.83 44.66 38.18
N GLY A 25 -9.63 44.58 37.59
CA GLY A 25 -9.38 44.79 36.16
C GLY A 25 -10.10 43.81 35.22
N SER A 26 -10.66 44.36 34.16
CA SER A 26 -11.19 43.62 33.01
C SER A 26 -10.05 43.05 32.17
N ARG A 27 -9.90 41.72 32.15
CA ARG A 27 -9.20 41.03 31.05
C ARG A 27 -10.17 40.90 29.87
N PRO A 28 -9.82 41.37 28.65
CA PRO A 28 -10.69 41.14 27.50
C PRO A 28 -10.70 39.66 27.14
N ARG A 29 -11.90 39.10 26.91
CA ARG A 29 -12.08 37.79 26.28
C ARG A 29 -11.32 37.77 24.95
N ALA A 30 -10.24 37.00 24.89
CA ALA A 30 -9.54 36.73 23.65
C ALA A 30 -10.51 36.01 22.70
N LYS A 31 -10.72 36.59 21.50
CA LYS A 31 -11.32 35.88 20.37
C LYS A 31 -10.47 34.63 20.09
N PRO A 32 -11.05 33.50 19.65
CA PRO A 32 -10.24 32.35 19.25
C PRO A 32 -9.33 32.83 18.12
N ALA A 33 -8.02 32.74 18.33
CA ALA A 33 -7.07 32.95 17.26
C ALA A 33 -7.43 31.95 16.16
N ARG A 34 -7.77 32.45 14.98
CA ARG A 34 -7.79 31.64 13.76
C ARG A 34 -6.42 31.00 13.66
N ARG A 35 -6.33 29.71 14.02
CA ARG A 35 -5.20 28.88 13.66
C ARG A 35 -5.20 28.92 12.13
N ARG A 36 -4.23 29.64 11.56
CA ARG A 36 -3.94 29.50 10.14
C ARG A 36 -3.51 28.05 10.01
N ASP A 37 -4.40 27.21 9.47
CA ASP A 37 -4.03 25.92 8.95
C ASP A 37 -2.98 26.21 7.88
N ARG A 38 -1.71 26.03 8.25
CA ARG A 38 -0.65 25.82 7.28
C ARG A 38 -0.95 24.44 6.71
N ALA A 39 -1.81 24.38 5.70
CA ALA A 39 -1.69 23.35 4.70
C ALA A 39 -0.20 23.26 4.36
N HIS A 40 0.38 22.06 4.48
CA HIS A 40 1.75 21.82 4.06
C HIS A 40 1.81 22.08 2.55
N GLU A 41 2.05 23.32 2.14
CA GLU A 41 2.60 23.62 0.82
C GLU A 41 4.00 22.98 0.81
N ARG A 42 4.03 21.73 0.34
CA ARG A 42 5.26 20.96 0.13
C ARG A 42 6.05 21.68 -0.96
N PRO A 43 7.34 21.98 -0.74
CA PRO A 43 8.13 22.64 -1.77
C PRO A 43 8.23 21.70 -2.97
N GLU A 44 7.73 22.13 -4.14
CA GLU A 44 8.01 21.47 -5.40
C GLU A 44 9.53 21.44 -5.59
N ARG A 45 10.14 20.24 -5.53
CA ARG A 45 11.53 20.06 -5.95
C ARG A 45 11.59 20.33 -7.46
N SER A 46 12.10 21.50 -7.82
CA SER A 46 12.16 21.94 -9.22
C SER A 46 13.23 21.22 -10.06
N SER A 47 14.10 20.39 -9.45
CA SER A 47 15.14 19.65 -10.16
C SER A 47 15.06 18.16 -9.87
N ARG A 48 14.74 17.36 -10.90
CA ARG A 48 14.79 15.89 -10.91
C ARG A 48 16.23 15.37 -11.15
N VAL A 49 17.23 16.15 -10.76
CA VAL A 49 18.66 15.87 -10.96
C VAL A 49 19.22 15.32 -9.65
N LEU A 50 19.90 14.18 -9.73
CA LEU A 50 20.53 13.51 -8.59
C LEU A 50 21.56 14.44 -7.90
N THR A 51 21.37 14.70 -6.61
CA THR A 51 22.28 15.51 -5.79
C THR A 51 23.18 14.65 -4.90
N ALA A 52 24.20 15.26 -4.30
CA ALA A 52 25.06 14.58 -3.32
C ALA A 52 24.31 14.16 -2.05
N GLU A 53 23.27 14.93 -1.65
CA GLU A 53 22.40 14.58 -0.54
C GLU A 53 21.55 13.34 -0.88
N ASP A 54 21.01 13.28 -2.09
CA ASP A 54 20.21 12.13 -2.53
C ASP A 54 21.06 10.86 -2.53
N ILE A 55 22.30 10.92 -3.03
CA ILE A 55 23.26 9.80 -3.00
C ILE A 55 23.57 9.38 -1.56
N HIS A 56 23.81 10.35 -0.66
CA HIS A 56 24.11 10.06 0.74
C HIS A 56 22.95 9.33 1.42
N LEU A 57 21.72 9.86 1.32
CA LEU A 57 20.53 9.26 1.91
C LEU A 57 20.21 7.89 1.30
N PHE A 58 20.45 7.71 0.00
CA PHE A 58 20.27 6.44 -0.69
C PHE A 58 21.21 5.37 -0.11
N ASN A 59 22.50 5.70 0.02
CA ASN A 59 23.52 4.80 0.57
C ASN A 59 23.30 4.49 2.07
N GLU A 60 22.64 5.38 2.82
CA GLU A 60 22.27 5.13 4.23
C GLU A 60 20.97 4.32 4.38
N GLY A 61 20.25 4.09 3.29
CA GLY A 61 18.98 3.36 3.33
C GLY A 61 17.82 4.21 3.86
N ARG A 62 17.89 5.53 3.64
CA ARG A 62 17.00 6.56 4.23
C ARG A 62 16.42 7.54 3.19
N HIS A 63 16.57 7.25 1.90
CA HIS A 63 15.94 8.06 0.86
C HIS A 63 14.54 7.53 0.54
N PHE A 64 13.51 8.20 1.04
CA PHE A 64 12.12 7.71 0.95
C PHE A 64 11.35 8.24 -0.27
N ARG A 65 11.98 9.08 -1.10
CA ARG A 65 11.40 9.60 -2.35
C ARG A 65 12.30 9.37 -3.56
N LEU A 66 12.89 8.18 -3.67
CA LEU A 66 13.78 7.84 -4.78
C LEU A 66 13.10 7.98 -6.15
N TYR A 67 11.78 7.79 -6.20
CA TYR A 67 10.98 8.01 -7.41
C TYR A 67 11.05 9.43 -7.98
N GLU A 68 11.62 10.42 -7.27
CA GLU A 68 11.84 11.78 -7.80
C GLU A 68 13.17 11.93 -8.56
N VAL A 69 14.12 11.00 -8.36
CA VAL A 69 15.50 11.11 -8.84
C VAL A 69 15.99 9.87 -9.61
N LEU A 70 15.44 8.69 -9.33
CA LEU A 70 15.66 7.46 -10.08
C LEU A 70 14.50 7.20 -11.03
N GLY A 71 14.79 6.46 -12.11
CA GLY A 71 13.91 6.23 -13.24
C GLY A 71 14.17 7.19 -14.39
N VAL A 72 13.20 7.32 -15.30
CA VAL A 72 13.26 8.28 -16.42
C VAL A 72 12.25 9.39 -16.22
N HIS A 73 12.76 10.61 -16.21
CA HIS A 73 12.00 11.81 -15.87
C HIS A 73 12.14 12.87 -16.95
N SER A 74 11.03 13.33 -17.52
CA SER A 74 11.03 14.44 -18.45
C SER A 74 11.41 15.77 -17.76
N VAL A 75 12.26 16.55 -18.43
CA VAL A 75 12.66 17.89 -18.02
C VAL A 75 11.58 18.90 -18.47
N PRO A 76 11.23 19.90 -17.64
CA PRO A 76 10.33 20.98 -18.06
C PRO A 76 10.77 21.60 -19.39
N GLY A 77 9.86 21.64 -20.37
CA GLY A 77 10.15 22.01 -21.75
C GLY A 77 10.20 20.82 -22.73
N GLY A 78 10.17 19.58 -22.24
CA GLY A 78 9.78 18.38 -22.99
C GLY A 78 10.78 17.81 -24.00
N HIS A 79 11.97 18.42 -24.14
CA HIS A 79 12.99 17.99 -25.10
C HIS A 79 14.05 17.04 -24.52
N LEU A 80 14.21 17.05 -23.20
CA LEU A 80 15.22 16.27 -22.48
C LEU A 80 14.55 15.41 -21.41
N ALA A 81 15.16 14.26 -21.12
CA ALA A 81 14.82 13.43 -19.98
C ALA A 81 16.08 13.07 -19.18
N HIS A 82 15.96 13.07 -17.85
CA HIS A 82 16.99 12.52 -16.97
C HIS A 82 16.69 11.04 -16.73
N ALA A 83 17.65 10.18 -17.06
CA ALA A 83 17.58 8.75 -16.80
C ALA A 83 18.57 8.41 -15.68
N ALA A 84 18.13 7.66 -14.67
CA ALA A 84 19.00 7.16 -13.61
C ALA A 84 18.59 5.77 -13.11
N VAL A 85 19.56 4.86 -12.97
CA VAL A 85 19.33 3.47 -12.54
C VAL A 85 20.46 2.96 -11.66
N TRP A 86 20.12 2.20 -10.62
CA TRP A 86 21.11 1.61 -9.71
C TRP A 86 21.61 0.25 -10.23
N ALA A 87 22.90 0.16 -10.53
CA ALA A 87 23.56 -1.05 -11.04
C ALA A 87 25.07 -1.05 -10.71
N PRO A 88 25.46 -1.17 -9.43
CA PRO A 88 26.83 -0.95 -8.95
C PRO A 88 27.88 -1.90 -9.55
N ASN A 89 27.47 -3.12 -9.92
CA ASN A 89 28.37 -4.14 -10.46
C ASN A 89 28.39 -4.18 -12.00
N ALA A 90 27.65 -3.27 -12.66
CA ALA A 90 27.71 -3.12 -14.09
C ALA A 90 29.12 -2.63 -14.54
N GLU A 91 29.55 -3.15 -15.68
CA GLU A 91 30.65 -2.62 -16.47
C GLU A 91 30.18 -1.47 -17.35
N SER A 92 28.97 -1.57 -17.92
CA SER A 92 28.34 -0.51 -18.70
C SER A 92 26.81 -0.59 -18.62
N VAL A 93 26.16 0.57 -18.64
CA VAL A 93 24.71 0.70 -18.72
C VAL A 93 24.36 1.65 -19.87
N SER A 94 23.38 1.30 -20.68
CA SER A 94 22.84 2.15 -21.74
C SER A 94 21.32 2.14 -21.72
N LEU A 95 20.70 3.26 -22.10
CA LEU A 95 19.28 3.30 -22.39
C LEU A 95 19.06 2.81 -23.83
N VAL A 96 18.19 1.82 -24.01
CA VAL A 96 17.74 1.33 -25.32
C VAL A 96 16.24 1.54 -25.44
N GLY A 97 15.77 1.98 -26.59
CA GLY A 97 14.34 2.25 -26.77
C GLY A 97 14.01 2.78 -28.16
N ASP A 98 12.78 3.25 -28.33
CA ASP A 98 12.30 3.78 -29.61
C ASP A 98 13.19 4.93 -30.13
N VAL A 99 13.66 5.79 -29.22
CA VAL A 99 14.50 6.97 -29.52
C VAL A 99 15.80 6.65 -30.26
N ASN A 100 16.35 5.44 -30.08
CA ASN A 100 17.60 5.00 -30.70
C ASN A 100 17.49 3.68 -31.46
N GLY A 101 16.27 3.27 -31.83
CA GLY A 101 16.06 2.00 -32.53
C GLY A 101 16.58 0.79 -31.75
N TRP A 102 16.58 0.86 -30.41
CA TRP A 102 17.07 -0.19 -29.51
C TRP A 102 18.58 -0.48 -29.62
N ASP A 103 19.38 0.47 -30.12
CA ASP A 103 20.84 0.39 -30.20
C ASP A 103 21.50 0.64 -28.83
N PRO A 104 22.24 -0.35 -28.28
CA PRO A 104 22.89 -0.22 -26.97
C PRO A 104 24.09 0.73 -26.93
N HIS A 105 24.55 1.20 -28.09
CA HIS A 105 25.71 2.09 -28.17
C HIS A 105 25.31 3.57 -28.29
N ALA A 106 24.04 3.86 -28.57
CA ALA A 106 23.59 5.20 -28.88
C ALA A 106 23.43 6.10 -27.63
N HIS A 107 22.98 5.56 -26.50
CA HIS A 107 22.72 6.33 -25.28
C HIS A 107 23.35 5.69 -24.03
N PRO A 108 24.69 5.72 -23.88
CA PRO A 108 25.36 5.24 -22.68
C PRO A 108 25.03 6.12 -21.46
N LEU A 109 24.87 5.50 -20.30
CA LEU A 109 24.80 6.18 -19.00
C LEU A 109 26.19 6.22 -18.36
N HIS A 110 26.38 7.13 -17.40
CA HIS A 110 27.64 7.32 -16.69
C HIS A 110 27.48 7.16 -15.18
N PRO A 111 28.46 6.57 -14.47
CA PRO A 111 28.40 6.45 -13.02
C PRO A 111 28.29 7.81 -12.33
N ALA A 112 27.29 7.96 -11.47
CA ALA A 112 27.10 9.10 -10.60
C ALA A 112 27.95 8.93 -9.32
N GLN A 113 29.19 9.40 -9.38
CA GLN A 113 30.16 9.26 -8.28
C GLN A 113 30.36 7.78 -7.88
N SER A 114 30.51 7.50 -6.59
CA SER A 114 30.67 6.15 -6.04
C SER A 114 29.35 5.51 -5.55
N SER A 115 28.20 6.01 -6.00
CA SER A 115 26.87 5.56 -5.55
C SER A 115 26.42 4.22 -6.15
N GLY A 116 27.03 3.80 -7.25
CA GLY A 116 26.52 2.69 -8.06
C GLY A 116 25.31 3.04 -8.92
N ILE A 117 24.83 4.29 -8.87
CA ILE A 117 23.82 4.83 -9.79
C ILE A 117 24.50 5.22 -11.10
N TRP A 118 23.88 4.87 -12.22
CA TRP A 118 24.23 5.30 -13.57
C TRP A 118 23.21 6.32 -14.03
N ALA A 119 23.65 7.43 -14.63
CA ALA A 119 22.76 8.49 -15.08
C ALA A 119 23.18 9.11 -16.42
N ALA A 120 22.21 9.66 -17.13
CA ALA A 120 22.41 10.47 -18.33
C ALA A 120 21.26 11.46 -18.54
N THR A 121 21.53 12.49 -19.35
CA THR A 121 20.47 13.33 -19.92
C THR A 121 20.32 12.94 -21.39
N ILE A 122 19.12 12.53 -21.77
CA ILE A 122 18.81 12.00 -23.09
C ILE A 122 17.89 12.99 -23.82
N GLU A 123 18.19 13.29 -25.07
CA GLU A 123 17.35 14.08 -25.95
C GLU A 123 16.38 13.19 -26.74
N GLY A 124 15.16 13.67 -26.99
CA GLY A 124 14.19 12.95 -27.83
C GLY A 124 13.40 11.85 -27.12
N LEU A 125 13.53 11.72 -25.79
CA LEU A 125 12.60 10.94 -24.97
C LEU A 125 11.41 11.81 -24.56
N HIS A 126 10.22 11.36 -24.93
CA HIS A 126 8.95 12.02 -24.63
C HIS A 126 7.99 11.04 -23.94
N ALA A 127 6.98 11.55 -23.25
CA ALA A 127 5.90 10.72 -22.72
C ALA A 127 5.36 9.75 -23.79
N GLY A 128 5.21 8.47 -23.43
CA GLY A 128 4.85 7.37 -24.34
C GLY A 128 6.05 6.66 -24.99
N SER A 129 7.26 7.20 -24.90
CA SER A 129 8.46 6.55 -25.42
C SER A 129 8.78 5.28 -24.64
N ARG A 130 9.01 4.18 -25.36
CA ARG A 130 9.38 2.90 -24.74
C ARG A 130 10.88 2.78 -24.60
N TYR A 131 11.31 2.26 -23.45
CA TYR A 131 12.72 2.07 -23.15
C TYR A 131 12.97 0.90 -22.20
N LYS A 132 14.22 0.48 -22.15
CA LYS A 132 14.83 -0.42 -21.18
C LYS A 132 16.25 0.04 -20.88
N PHE A 133 16.85 -0.51 -19.83
CA PHE A 133 18.28 -0.39 -19.59
C PHE A 133 18.99 -1.66 -20.05
N ARG A 134 19.91 -1.53 -21.03
CA ARG A 134 20.87 -2.59 -21.33
C ARG A 134 22.01 -2.53 -20.32
N ILE A 135 22.14 -3.59 -19.52
CA ILE A 135 23.16 -3.70 -18.48
C ILE A 135 24.14 -4.80 -18.88
N ARG A 136 25.43 -4.46 -18.96
CA ARG A 136 26.53 -5.43 -19.07
C ARG A 136 27.27 -5.48 -17.75
N SER A 137 27.27 -6.63 -17.09
CA SER A 137 27.99 -6.89 -15.86
C SER A 137 29.48 -7.13 -16.10
N ARG A 138 30.31 -6.90 -15.08
CA ARG A 138 31.74 -7.23 -15.09
C ARG A 138 32.02 -8.74 -15.23
N SER A 139 31.01 -9.59 -14.99
CA SER A 139 31.06 -11.04 -15.19
C SER A 139 30.83 -11.47 -16.64
N GLY A 140 30.47 -10.55 -17.54
CA GLY A 140 30.09 -10.83 -18.93
C GLY A 140 28.59 -11.07 -19.14
N TYR A 141 27.79 -11.12 -18.07
CA TYR A 141 26.32 -11.16 -18.16
C TYR A 141 25.77 -9.89 -18.82
N THR A 142 24.88 -10.02 -19.79
CA THR A 142 24.24 -8.88 -20.48
C THR A 142 22.73 -9.10 -20.56
N VAL A 143 21.95 -8.09 -20.21
CA VAL A 143 20.48 -8.17 -20.13
C VAL A 143 19.83 -6.83 -20.43
N ASP A 144 18.60 -6.86 -20.95
CA ASP A 144 17.72 -5.70 -21.07
C ASP A 144 16.68 -5.71 -19.95
N LYS A 145 16.83 -4.78 -19.00
CA LYS A 145 15.96 -4.64 -17.84
C LYS A 145 14.89 -3.59 -18.05
N ALA A 146 13.68 -3.89 -17.59
CA ALA A 146 12.70 -2.84 -17.31
C ALA A 146 13.25 -1.94 -16.19
N ASP A 147 12.85 -0.68 -16.20
CA ASP A 147 13.21 0.28 -15.18
C ASP A 147 12.53 -0.06 -13.84
N PRO A 148 13.29 -0.30 -12.76
CA PRO A 148 12.71 -0.53 -11.43
C PRO A 148 11.82 0.61 -10.93
N PHE A 149 12.04 1.83 -11.43
CA PHE A 149 11.31 3.06 -11.11
C PHE A 149 10.41 3.54 -12.26
N ALA A 150 10.05 2.65 -13.19
CA ALA A 150 9.11 2.98 -14.26
C ALA A 150 7.79 3.52 -13.70
N LEU A 151 7.32 4.64 -14.25
CA LEU A 151 6.01 5.21 -13.90
C LEU A 151 4.87 4.63 -14.75
N ALA A 152 5.22 4.02 -15.89
CA ALA A 152 4.31 3.29 -16.76
C ALA A 152 5.07 2.17 -17.49
N THR A 153 4.32 1.22 -18.03
CA THR A 153 4.82 0.00 -18.66
C THR A 153 4.02 -0.34 -19.91
N GLU A 154 4.61 -1.09 -20.83
CA GLU A 154 3.82 -1.76 -21.87
C GLU A 154 2.91 -2.83 -21.23
N THR A 155 1.80 -3.14 -21.91
CA THR A 155 0.89 -4.19 -21.46
C THR A 155 1.51 -5.57 -21.61
N PRO A 156 1.54 -6.40 -20.53
CA PRO A 156 2.04 -7.76 -20.62
C PRO A 156 1.41 -8.55 -21.77
N PRO A 157 2.18 -9.38 -22.49
CA PRO A 157 3.52 -9.88 -22.15
C PRO A 157 4.68 -8.98 -22.60
N LEU A 158 4.42 -7.78 -23.09
CA LEU A 158 5.47 -6.80 -23.37
C LEU A 158 6.08 -6.28 -22.06
N THR A 159 7.33 -5.81 -22.13
CA THR A 159 8.15 -5.61 -20.92
C THR A 159 8.96 -4.31 -20.95
N ALA A 160 8.78 -3.44 -21.94
CA ALA A 160 9.43 -2.14 -21.89
C ALA A 160 8.76 -1.23 -20.86
N SER A 161 9.57 -0.41 -20.21
CA SER A 161 9.09 0.73 -19.46
C SER A 161 8.65 1.82 -20.43
N VAL A 162 7.70 2.64 -20.01
CA VAL A 162 7.16 3.74 -20.81
C VAL A 162 7.39 5.03 -20.05
N VAL A 163 7.98 6.02 -20.70
CA VAL A 163 8.14 7.36 -20.12
C VAL A 163 6.74 7.92 -19.88
N ALA A 164 6.45 8.35 -18.66
CA ALA A 164 5.17 8.92 -18.30
C ALA A 164 5.36 10.12 -17.38
N ASP A 165 4.45 11.07 -17.49
CA ASP A 165 4.31 12.18 -16.55
C ASP A 165 3.06 11.96 -15.70
N LEU A 166 3.15 12.36 -14.44
CA LEU A 166 2.10 12.23 -13.43
C LEU A 166 1.32 13.54 -13.25
N ASP A 167 1.20 14.31 -14.34
CA ASP A 167 0.52 15.60 -14.35
C ASP A 167 -1.00 15.37 -14.35
N TYR A 168 -1.60 15.43 -13.16
CA TYR A 168 -3.04 15.25 -12.94
C TYR A 168 -3.59 16.31 -11.98
N GLU A 169 -4.74 16.89 -12.32
CA GLU A 169 -5.44 17.88 -11.48
C GLU A 169 -6.44 17.19 -10.56
N TRP A 170 -6.03 16.93 -9.32
CA TRP A 170 -6.86 16.32 -8.28
C TRP A 170 -8.05 17.20 -7.85
N ARG A 171 -9.18 16.55 -7.52
CA ARG A 171 -10.41 17.21 -7.06
C ARG A 171 -10.91 16.64 -5.73
N ASP A 172 -10.03 15.98 -4.99
CA ASP A 172 -10.28 15.32 -3.71
C ASP A 172 -9.87 16.17 -2.49
N ALA A 173 -9.65 17.47 -2.65
CA ALA A 173 -9.15 18.34 -1.58
C ALA A 173 -10.01 18.30 -0.30
N GLU A 174 -11.34 18.14 -0.44
CA GLU A 174 -12.25 17.97 0.70
C GLU A 174 -12.03 16.63 1.43
N TRP A 175 -11.82 15.54 0.69
CA TRP A 175 -11.46 14.24 1.27
C TRP A 175 -10.14 14.33 1.99
N MET A 176 -9.09 14.82 1.33
CA MET A 176 -7.74 14.91 1.91
C MET A 176 -7.70 15.77 3.17
N ALA A 177 -8.51 16.85 3.25
CA ALA A 177 -8.64 17.66 4.45
C ALA A 177 -9.32 16.92 5.63
N ASN A 178 -10.19 15.95 5.33
CA ASN A 178 -10.97 15.20 6.32
C ASN A 178 -10.51 13.75 6.50
N ARG A 179 -9.52 13.28 5.73
CA ARG A 179 -9.03 11.90 5.68
C ARG A 179 -8.64 11.39 7.07
N ALA A 180 -7.97 12.24 7.85
CA ALA A 180 -7.60 11.95 9.24
C ALA A 180 -8.78 11.66 10.17
N GLN A 181 -10.01 12.02 9.81
CA GLN A 181 -11.22 11.63 10.54
C GLN A 181 -11.76 10.29 10.03
N ALA A 182 -11.76 10.06 8.73
CA ALA A 182 -12.18 8.80 8.12
C ALA A 182 -11.28 7.62 8.53
N GLN A 183 -9.96 7.85 8.59
CA GLN A 183 -8.94 6.82 8.85
C GLN A 183 -8.66 6.54 10.33
N ARG A 184 -9.37 7.13 11.31
CA ARG A 184 -9.10 6.83 12.72
C ARG A 184 -9.54 5.42 13.06
N LEU A 185 -8.82 4.74 13.95
CA LEU A 185 -9.20 3.42 14.47
C LEU A 185 -10.60 3.39 15.13
N SER A 186 -11.12 4.54 15.55
CA SER A 186 -12.47 4.68 16.11
C SER A 186 -13.57 4.93 15.07
N SER A 187 -13.21 5.12 13.81
CA SER A 187 -14.14 5.40 12.71
C SER A 187 -14.62 4.09 12.07
N PRO A 188 -15.82 4.06 11.47
CA PRO A 188 -16.28 2.89 10.73
C PRO A 188 -15.30 2.53 9.61
N CYS A 189 -14.87 1.28 9.56
CA CYS A 189 -14.03 0.73 8.50
C CYS A 189 -14.66 -0.57 8.00
N THR A 190 -15.48 -0.44 6.96
CA THR A 190 -16.01 -1.55 6.17
C THR A 190 -15.35 -1.50 4.79
N VAL A 191 -14.67 -2.59 4.45
CA VAL A 191 -13.82 -2.70 3.26
C VAL A 191 -14.46 -3.64 2.25
N TYR A 192 -14.53 -3.22 1.00
CA TYR A 192 -14.87 -4.08 -0.13
C TYR A 192 -13.58 -4.44 -0.88
N GLU A 193 -13.12 -5.68 -0.72
CA GLU A 193 -11.91 -6.19 -1.38
C GLU A 193 -12.22 -6.53 -2.85
N VAL A 194 -11.37 -6.07 -3.77
CA VAL A 194 -11.63 -6.11 -5.21
C VAL A 194 -10.38 -6.47 -6.00
N HIS A 195 -10.48 -7.54 -6.79
CA HIS A 195 -9.59 -7.76 -7.92
C HIS A 195 -10.15 -7.05 -9.16
N LEU A 196 -9.58 -5.89 -9.51
CA LEU A 196 -10.14 -4.98 -10.51
C LEU A 196 -10.41 -5.64 -11.87
N GLY A 197 -9.50 -6.52 -12.31
CA GLY A 197 -9.61 -7.17 -13.61
C GLY A 197 -10.75 -8.18 -13.73
N SER A 198 -11.21 -8.77 -12.62
CA SER A 198 -12.25 -9.80 -12.62
C SER A 198 -13.57 -9.37 -11.97
N TRP A 199 -13.60 -8.19 -11.34
CA TRP A 199 -14.78 -7.68 -10.65
C TRP A 199 -15.99 -7.49 -11.56
N CYS A 200 -15.81 -6.75 -12.66
CA CYS A 200 -16.85 -6.53 -13.66
C CYS A 200 -16.25 -6.58 -15.06
N ARG A 201 -16.95 -7.26 -15.97
CA ARG A 201 -16.56 -7.42 -17.38
C ARG A 201 -17.52 -6.68 -18.26
N LYS A 202 -16.99 -6.07 -19.32
CA LYS A 202 -17.79 -5.50 -20.40
C LYS A 202 -18.52 -6.62 -21.16
N PRO A 203 -19.54 -6.28 -21.97
CA PRO A 203 -20.25 -7.27 -22.79
C PRO A 203 -19.35 -8.07 -23.75
N ASP A 204 -18.21 -7.52 -24.13
CA ASP A 204 -17.20 -8.19 -24.97
C ASP A 204 -16.22 -9.09 -24.19
N GLY A 205 -16.38 -9.19 -22.87
CA GLY A 205 -15.55 -10.00 -21.98
C GLY A 205 -14.27 -9.31 -21.50
N THR A 206 -13.99 -8.07 -21.93
CA THR A 206 -12.83 -7.31 -21.46
C THR A 206 -13.06 -6.74 -20.05
N SER A 207 -11.97 -6.45 -19.33
CA SER A 207 -12.05 -5.74 -18.03
C SER A 207 -12.47 -4.28 -18.24
N LEU A 208 -13.05 -3.67 -17.20
CA LEU A 208 -13.22 -2.22 -17.17
C LEU A 208 -11.85 -1.52 -17.17
N SER A 209 -11.78 -0.36 -17.81
CA SER A 209 -10.68 0.59 -17.62
C SER A 209 -10.76 1.23 -16.23
N TYR A 210 -9.69 1.88 -15.78
CA TYR A 210 -9.71 2.64 -14.51
C TYR A 210 -10.83 3.68 -14.46
N ARG A 211 -11.08 4.38 -15.59
CA ARG A 211 -12.14 5.39 -15.68
C ARG A 211 -13.54 4.82 -15.56
N GLU A 212 -13.79 3.68 -16.21
CA GLU A 212 -15.09 3.01 -16.14
C GLU A 212 -15.30 2.39 -14.74
N ALA A 213 -14.27 1.73 -14.21
CA ALA A 213 -14.31 1.15 -12.89
C ALA A 213 -14.54 2.20 -11.80
N ALA A 214 -14.04 3.43 -11.97
CA ALA A 214 -14.24 4.52 -11.03
C ALA A 214 -15.73 4.74 -10.69
N HIS A 215 -16.56 4.86 -11.71
CA HIS A 215 -17.98 5.12 -11.54
C HIS A 215 -18.72 3.90 -11.01
N GLU A 216 -18.53 2.75 -11.65
CA GLU A 216 -19.23 1.51 -11.29
C GLU A 216 -18.90 1.08 -9.86
N LEU A 217 -17.62 1.14 -9.47
CA LEU A 217 -17.16 0.73 -8.15
C LEU A 217 -17.64 1.70 -7.07
N ALA A 218 -17.60 3.01 -7.34
CA ALA A 218 -18.08 4.01 -6.39
C ALA A 218 -19.58 3.87 -6.13
N ASP A 219 -20.39 3.70 -7.18
CA ASP A 219 -21.84 3.52 -7.04
C ASP A 219 -22.16 2.20 -6.33
N HIS A 220 -21.42 1.12 -6.62
CA HIS A 220 -21.59 -0.17 -5.95
C HIS A 220 -21.23 -0.12 -4.46
N ALA A 221 -20.05 0.39 -4.12
CA ALA A 221 -19.58 0.51 -2.75
C ALA A 221 -20.52 1.39 -1.91
N GLN A 222 -20.97 2.51 -2.47
CA GLN A 222 -21.90 3.41 -1.77
C GLN A 222 -23.28 2.79 -1.60
N ALA A 223 -23.82 2.09 -2.60
CA ALA A 223 -25.11 1.41 -2.51
C ALA A 223 -25.13 0.34 -1.40
N LEU A 224 -24.00 -0.32 -1.16
CA LEU A 224 -23.84 -1.34 -0.12
C LEU A 224 -23.35 -0.76 1.23
N GLY A 225 -22.96 0.52 1.28
CA GLY A 225 -22.51 1.19 2.50
C GLY A 225 -21.07 0.84 2.91
N PHE A 226 -20.21 0.48 1.97
CA PHE A 226 -18.78 0.34 2.21
C PHE A 226 -18.12 1.71 2.35
N THR A 227 -17.18 1.80 3.29
CA THR A 227 -16.38 3.02 3.54
C THR A 227 -15.07 3.03 2.75
N HIS A 228 -14.59 1.85 2.37
CA HIS A 228 -13.31 1.67 1.70
C HIS A 228 -13.43 0.60 0.60
N VAL A 229 -12.58 0.75 -0.41
CA VAL A 229 -12.24 -0.33 -1.34
C VAL A 229 -10.80 -0.72 -1.09
N GLU A 230 -10.54 -2.02 -0.97
CA GLU A 230 -9.19 -2.57 -0.97
C GLU A 230 -8.94 -3.23 -2.33
N LEU A 231 -7.94 -2.75 -3.05
CA LEU A 231 -7.57 -3.33 -4.34
C LEU A 231 -6.48 -4.37 -4.12
N LEU A 232 -6.69 -5.58 -4.63
CA LEU A 232 -5.58 -6.53 -4.86
C LEU A 232 -4.47 -5.84 -5.67
N PRO A 233 -3.22 -6.34 -5.62
CA PRO A 233 -2.07 -5.55 -6.06
C PRO A 233 -2.22 -4.98 -7.47
N ILE A 234 -2.22 -3.65 -7.55
CA ILE A 234 -2.39 -2.92 -8.80
C ILE A 234 -1.05 -2.59 -9.47
N MET A 235 0.07 -2.81 -8.77
CA MET A 235 1.41 -2.66 -9.31
C MET A 235 1.61 -3.57 -10.54
N GLU A 236 2.44 -3.14 -11.51
CA GLU A 236 2.61 -3.92 -12.74
C GLU A 236 3.19 -5.31 -12.45
N HIS A 237 2.58 -6.33 -13.05
CA HIS A 237 2.90 -7.74 -12.85
C HIS A 237 2.72 -8.50 -14.17
N PRO A 238 3.66 -9.40 -14.53
CA PRO A 238 3.65 -10.06 -15.84
C PRO A 238 2.55 -11.11 -15.95
N PHE A 239 2.33 -11.90 -14.89
CA PHE A 239 1.41 -13.02 -14.90
C PHE A 239 0.07 -12.68 -14.23
N TYR A 240 -1.00 -12.64 -15.02
CA TYR A 240 -2.35 -12.33 -14.52
C TYR A 240 -2.86 -13.33 -13.48
N GLY A 241 -2.44 -14.59 -13.57
CA GLY A 241 -2.83 -15.64 -12.61
C GLY A 241 -2.19 -15.49 -11.23
N SER A 242 -1.22 -14.59 -11.05
CA SER A 242 -0.68 -14.22 -9.74
C SER A 242 -1.62 -13.29 -8.95
N TRP A 243 -2.69 -12.79 -9.57
CA TRP A 243 -3.62 -11.79 -9.03
C TRP A 243 -2.95 -10.46 -8.62
N GLY A 244 -1.71 -10.24 -9.07
CA GLY A 244 -0.90 -9.08 -8.73
C GLY A 244 0.26 -9.37 -7.78
N TYR A 245 0.23 -10.48 -7.04
CA TYR A 245 1.20 -10.78 -5.99
C TYR A 245 2.62 -11.09 -6.50
N GLN A 246 2.81 -11.29 -7.80
CA GLN A 246 4.14 -11.40 -8.41
C GLN A 246 4.50 -10.11 -9.16
N THR A 247 4.79 -9.05 -8.40
CA THR A 247 5.03 -7.69 -8.92
C THR A 247 6.43 -7.53 -9.54
N THR A 248 6.51 -6.87 -10.70
CA THR A 248 7.79 -6.44 -11.31
C THR A 248 7.91 -4.92 -11.46
N GLY A 249 6.80 -4.17 -11.54
CA GLY A 249 6.80 -2.70 -11.64
C GLY A 249 6.21 -2.04 -10.40
N TYR A 250 7.05 -1.74 -9.41
CA TYR A 250 6.65 -1.24 -8.09
C TYR A 250 6.14 0.21 -8.07
N PHE A 251 6.40 0.97 -9.13
CA PHE A 251 6.07 2.40 -9.27
C PHE A 251 5.11 2.68 -10.44
N ALA A 252 4.53 1.64 -11.05
CA ALA A 252 3.58 1.76 -12.14
C ALA A 252 2.30 0.99 -11.80
N PRO A 253 1.10 1.61 -11.92
CA PRO A 253 -0.13 0.85 -11.94
C PRO A 253 -0.14 0.01 -13.22
N THR A 254 -0.69 -1.20 -13.16
CA THR A 254 -0.71 -2.12 -14.29
C THR A 254 -1.40 -1.46 -15.48
N SER A 255 -0.75 -1.56 -16.63
CA SER A 255 -1.22 -0.95 -17.87
C SER A 255 -2.47 -1.64 -18.46
N ARG A 256 -2.87 -2.79 -17.89
CA ARG A 256 -4.05 -3.57 -18.32
C ARG A 256 -5.36 -2.78 -18.34
N TYR A 257 -5.48 -1.77 -17.48
CA TYR A 257 -6.74 -1.02 -17.30
C TYR A 257 -6.63 0.45 -17.72
N GLY A 258 -5.48 0.90 -18.22
CA GLY A 258 -5.28 2.27 -18.66
C GLY A 258 -3.96 2.87 -18.18
N SER A 259 -3.85 4.19 -18.33
CA SER A 259 -2.66 4.95 -17.97
C SER A 259 -2.59 5.31 -16.47
N PRO A 260 -1.41 5.69 -15.96
CA PRO A 260 -1.24 6.24 -14.60
C PRO A 260 -2.25 7.32 -14.21
N THR A 261 -2.50 8.29 -15.10
CA THR A 261 -3.45 9.39 -14.84
C THR A 261 -4.90 8.91 -14.79
N GLU A 262 -5.22 7.79 -15.44
CA GLU A 262 -6.54 7.17 -15.34
C GLU A 262 -6.71 6.41 -14.02
N PHE A 263 -5.63 5.84 -13.48
CA PHE A 263 -5.64 5.31 -12.12
C PHE A 263 -5.80 6.43 -11.08
N MET A 264 -5.13 7.59 -11.25
CA MET A 264 -5.40 8.77 -10.42
C MET A 264 -6.87 9.19 -10.47
N TYR A 265 -7.49 9.16 -11.66
CA TYR A 265 -8.92 9.44 -11.80
C TYR A 265 -9.81 8.46 -11.02
N LEU A 266 -9.46 7.17 -10.97
CA LEU A 266 -10.16 6.19 -10.16
C LEU A 266 -10.14 6.58 -8.67
N ILE A 267 -8.95 6.91 -8.14
CA ILE A 267 -8.79 7.30 -6.74
C ILE A 267 -9.53 8.62 -6.45
N ASP A 268 -9.33 9.64 -7.28
CA ASP A 268 -9.97 10.95 -7.15
C ASP A 268 -11.50 10.84 -7.13
N HIS A 269 -12.05 10.01 -8.01
CA HIS A 269 -13.49 9.79 -8.06
C HIS A 269 -14.03 9.07 -6.81
N LEU A 270 -13.33 8.05 -6.30
CA LEU A 270 -13.71 7.36 -5.07
C LEU A 270 -13.68 8.32 -3.87
N HIS A 271 -12.64 9.16 -3.76
CA HIS A 271 -12.54 10.17 -2.72
C HIS A 271 -13.68 11.20 -2.77
N GLN A 272 -14.04 11.70 -3.97
CA GLN A 272 -15.20 12.59 -4.15
C GLN A 272 -16.53 11.93 -3.75
N ARG A 273 -16.58 10.59 -3.68
CA ARG A 273 -17.73 9.81 -3.22
C ARG A 273 -17.62 9.39 -1.76
N GLY A 274 -16.59 9.84 -1.06
CA GLY A 274 -16.35 9.56 0.36
C GLY A 274 -15.89 8.12 0.63
N ILE A 275 -15.26 7.48 -0.35
CA ILE A 275 -14.77 6.11 -0.26
C ILE A 275 -13.25 6.16 -0.24
N GLY A 276 -12.64 5.59 0.81
CA GLY A 276 -11.19 5.46 0.88
C GLY A 276 -10.65 4.30 0.06
N VAL A 277 -9.38 4.36 -0.34
CA VAL A 277 -8.70 3.34 -1.12
C VAL A 277 -7.50 2.77 -0.37
N ILE A 278 -7.51 1.45 -0.20
CA ILE A 278 -6.39 0.67 0.33
C ILE A 278 -5.80 -0.12 -0.84
N LEU A 279 -4.47 -0.18 -0.93
CA LEU A 279 -3.79 -1.04 -1.88
C LEU A 279 -3.11 -2.20 -1.16
N ASP A 280 -3.28 -3.40 -1.70
CA ASP A 280 -2.37 -4.49 -1.43
C ASP A 280 -1.01 -4.16 -2.04
N TRP A 281 0.00 -4.12 -1.19
CA TRP A 281 1.38 -3.82 -1.54
C TRP A 281 2.27 -4.97 -1.11
N VAL A 282 3.17 -5.39 -2.02
CA VAL A 282 3.86 -6.68 -1.92
C VAL A 282 5.37 -6.47 -1.71
N PRO A 283 5.84 -6.18 -0.49
CA PRO A 283 7.26 -6.04 -0.19
C PRO A 283 7.92 -7.37 0.18
N SER A 284 7.17 -8.47 0.27
CA SER A 284 7.62 -9.74 0.81
C SER A 284 8.51 -10.53 -0.16
N HIS A 285 8.27 -10.40 -1.46
CA HIS A 285 8.95 -11.15 -2.51
C HIS A 285 8.73 -10.54 -3.91
N PHE A 286 9.44 -11.05 -4.91
CA PHE A 286 9.26 -10.71 -6.32
C PHE A 286 9.60 -11.91 -7.23
N PRO A 287 9.05 -12.00 -8.46
CA PRO A 287 9.29 -13.15 -9.32
C PRO A 287 10.69 -13.10 -9.99
N SER A 288 11.10 -14.24 -10.54
CA SER A 288 12.41 -14.44 -11.17
C SER A 288 12.49 -13.99 -12.64
N ASP A 289 11.46 -13.31 -13.15
CA ASP A 289 11.41 -12.79 -14.51
C ASP A 289 12.67 -11.97 -14.88
N GLU A 290 13.32 -12.34 -15.99
CA GLU A 290 14.59 -11.73 -16.40
C GLU A 290 14.47 -10.21 -16.66
N HIS A 291 13.31 -9.73 -17.11
CA HIS A 291 13.10 -8.29 -17.33
C HIS A 291 12.96 -7.50 -16.02
N GLY A 292 12.61 -8.16 -14.91
CA GLY A 292 12.37 -7.57 -13.59
C GLY A 292 13.64 -7.43 -12.75
N LEU A 293 13.50 -7.52 -11.42
CA LEU A 293 14.58 -7.21 -10.46
C LEU A 293 15.62 -8.34 -10.29
N ALA A 294 15.32 -9.56 -10.72
CA ALA A 294 16.16 -10.73 -10.50
C ALA A 294 17.56 -10.57 -11.11
N TYR A 295 18.63 -10.82 -10.35
CA TYR A 295 20.00 -10.80 -10.84
C TYR A 295 20.38 -9.52 -11.62
N PHE A 296 19.89 -8.37 -11.14
CA PHE A 296 19.70 -7.14 -11.93
C PHE A 296 20.95 -6.66 -12.69
N ASP A 297 22.10 -6.61 -12.01
CA ASP A 297 23.38 -6.12 -12.56
C ASP A 297 24.42 -7.23 -12.76
N GLY A 298 23.95 -8.48 -12.88
CA GLY A 298 24.77 -9.67 -12.92
C GLY A 298 25.26 -10.14 -11.55
N THR A 299 24.61 -9.67 -10.48
CA THR A 299 24.76 -10.13 -9.10
C THR A 299 23.40 -10.21 -8.41
N HIS A 300 23.33 -10.86 -7.25
CA HIS A 300 22.17 -10.81 -6.36
C HIS A 300 22.05 -9.41 -5.72
N LEU A 301 21.39 -8.51 -6.45
CA LEU A 301 21.34 -7.08 -6.13
C LEU A 301 20.17 -6.76 -5.18
N PHE A 302 18.96 -7.08 -5.62
CA PHE A 302 17.72 -6.86 -4.86
C PHE A 302 17.42 -8.03 -3.93
N GLU A 303 17.66 -9.26 -4.40
CA GLU A 303 17.52 -10.49 -3.64
C GLU A 303 18.76 -10.79 -2.78
N HIS A 304 18.57 -11.58 -1.73
CA HIS A 304 19.70 -12.07 -0.94
C HIS A 304 20.47 -13.17 -1.70
N ALA A 305 21.80 -13.13 -1.65
CA ALA A 305 22.65 -14.05 -2.42
C ALA A 305 22.60 -15.52 -1.93
N ASP A 306 22.39 -15.72 -0.62
CA ASP A 306 22.15 -17.06 -0.07
C ASP A 306 20.69 -17.47 -0.33
N PRO A 307 20.42 -18.52 -1.12
CA PRO A 307 19.06 -18.93 -1.47
C PRO A 307 18.23 -19.39 -0.26
N ARG A 308 18.87 -19.79 0.85
CA ARG A 308 18.17 -20.13 2.09
C ARG A 308 17.48 -18.92 2.74
N GLN A 309 17.84 -17.71 2.32
CA GLN A 309 17.25 -16.45 2.76
C GLN A 309 16.65 -15.67 1.60
N GLY A 310 17.15 -15.86 0.37
CA GLY A 310 16.79 -15.11 -0.83
C GLY A 310 15.72 -15.74 -1.72
N PHE A 311 15.13 -16.88 -1.33
CA PHE A 311 14.18 -17.61 -2.18
C PHE A 311 13.05 -18.26 -1.38
N HIS A 312 11.80 -18.09 -1.81
CA HIS A 312 10.63 -18.77 -1.27
C HIS A 312 10.35 -20.07 -2.05
N PRO A 313 10.53 -21.26 -1.43
CA PRO A 313 10.45 -22.53 -2.14
C PRO A 313 9.05 -22.91 -2.61
N ASP A 314 8.01 -22.57 -1.83
CA ASP A 314 6.62 -22.92 -2.19
C ASP A 314 6.05 -22.02 -3.29
N TRP A 315 6.63 -20.84 -3.51
CA TRP A 315 6.11 -19.83 -4.45
C TRP A 315 6.99 -19.63 -5.68
N ASP A 316 8.19 -20.22 -5.70
CA ASP A 316 9.19 -20.05 -6.76
C ASP A 316 9.54 -18.58 -7.04
N THR A 317 9.78 -17.82 -5.97
CA THR A 317 10.01 -16.36 -6.02
C THR A 317 11.22 -15.96 -5.16
N LEU A 318 11.76 -14.77 -5.43
CA LEU A 318 12.93 -14.23 -4.75
C LEU A 318 12.51 -13.33 -3.58
N VAL A 319 13.31 -13.35 -2.51
CA VAL A 319 13.09 -12.54 -1.30
C VAL A 319 14.06 -11.36 -1.31
N PHE A 320 13.52 -10.16 -1.05
CA PHE A 320 14.32 -8.95 -0.95
C PHE A 320 15.38 -9.05 0.16
N ASN A 321 16.58 -8.50 -0.11
CA ASN A 321 17.62 -8.35 0.88
C ASN A 321 17.37 -7.11 1.74
N TYR A 322 16.51 -7.24 2.76
CA TYR A 322 16.13 -6.14 3.66
C TYR A 322 17.32 -5.52 4.43
N GLY A 323 18.42 -6.27 4.57
CA GLY A 323 19.66 -5.78 5.19
C GLY A 323 20.41 -4.77 4.33
N ARG A 324 20.17 -4.78 3.01
CA ARG A 324 20.80 -3.86 2.07
C ARG A 324 20.09 -2.51 2.05
N HIS A 325 20.86 -1.45 2.29
CA HIS A 325 20.36 -0.09 2.45
C HIS A 325 19.56 0.40 1.24
N GLU A 326 20.09 0.20 0.05
CA GLU A 326 19.49 0.64 -1.20
C GLU A 326 18.17 -0.10 -1.50
N VAL A 327 18.10 -1.39 -1.19
CA VAL A 327 16.88 -2.22 -1.32
C VAL A 327 15.81 -1.74 -0.33
N ARG A 328 16.20 -1.45 0.91
CA ARG A 328 15.31 -0.87 1.91
C ARG A 328 14.78 0.51 1.49
N SER A 329 15.63 1.35 0.88
CA SER A 329 15.18 2.64 0.32
C SER A 329 14.24 2.44 -0.87
N PHE A 330 14.50 1.49 -1.76
CA PHE A 330 13.63 1.15 -2.88
C PHE A 330 12.22 0.79 -2.40
N LEU A 331 12.11 -0.15 -1.45
CA LEU A 331 10.82 -0.59 -0.91
C LEU A 331 10.11 0.53 -0.15
N THR A 332 10.81 1.24 0.75
CA THR A 332 10.18 2.34 1.50
C THR A 332 9.73 3.45 0.55
N SER A 333 10.52 3.73 -0.50
CA SER A 333 10.15 4.69 -1.52
C SER A 333 8.95 4.25 -2.36
N SER A 334 8.77 2.94 -2.63
CA SER A 334 7.59 2.46 -3.36
C SER A 334 6.32 2.56 -2.53
N ALA A 335 6.37 2.27 -1.23
CA ALA A 335 5.24 2.52 -0.33
C ALA A 335 4.86 4.02 -0.30
N MET A 336 5.84 4.90 -0.09
CA MET A 336 5.62 6.35 -0.09
C MET A 336 5.06 6.86 -1.41
N PHE A 337 5.51 6.30 -2.54
CA PHE A 337 5.06 6.70 -3.87
C PHE A 337 3.54 6.60 -4.04
N TRP A 338 2.93 5.51 -3.59
CA TRP A 338 1.47 5.33 -3.68
C TRP A 338 0.71 6.34 -2.81
N LEU A 339 1.22 6.62 -1.60
CA LEU A 339 0.63 7.60 -0.69
C LEU A 339 0.83 9.05 -1.17
N ASP A 340 1.99 9.35 -1.75
CA ASP A 340 2.41 10.68 -2.20
C ASP A 340 1.80 11.06 -3.56
N ARG A 341 1.84 10.16 -4.55
CA ARG A 341 1.48 10.47 -5.95
C ARG A 341 0.06 10.05 -6.32
N TYR A 342 -0.49 9.02 -5.66
CA TYR A 342 -1.82 8.50 -5.96
C TYR A 342 -2.83 8.72 -4.84
N HIS A 343 -2.44 9.41 -3.76
CA HIS A 343 -3.30 9.78 -2.63
C HIS A 343 -3.97 8.60 -1.89
N VAL A 344 -3.52 7.36 -2.09
CA VAL A 344 -4.18 6.21 -1.44
C VAL A 344 -4.14 6.34 0.09
N ASP A 345 -5.16 5.80 0.75
CA ASP A 345 -5.41 6.03 2.17
C ASP A 345 -4.85 4.94 3.07
N GLY A 346 -4.37 3.85 2.48
CA GLY A 346 -3.70 2.80 3.22
C GLY A 346 -3.01 1.77 2.35
N LEU A 347 -2.15 0.98 3.00
CA LEU A 347 -1.43 -0.13 2.40
C LEU A 347 -1.65 -1.39 3.24
N ARG A 348 -2.07 -2.47 2.59
CA ARG A 348 -2.13 -3.81 3.19
C ARG A 348 -0.93 -4.62 2.72
N VAL A 349 -0.20 -5.22 3.66
CA VAL A 349 0.93 -6.11 3.39
C VAL A 349 0.48 -7.54 3.58
N ASP A 350 0.50 -8.30 2.50
CA ASP A 350 0.25 -9.74 2.48
C ASP A 350 1.45 -10.54 2.98
N ALA A 351 1.17 -11.67 3.62
CA ALA A 351 2.12 -12.66 4.07
C ALA A 351 3.29 -12.10 4.88
N VAL A 352 3.03 -11.21 5.85
CA VAL A 352 4.07 -10.62 6.72
C VAL A 352 4.88 -11.71 7.43
N ALA A 353 4.26 -12.85 7.74
CA ALA A 353 4.94 -14.02 8.28
C ALA A 353 6.11 -14.52 7.40
N SER A 354 5.98 -14.43 6.06
CA SER A 354 7.03 -14.84 5.14
C SER A 354 8.27 -13.96 5.22
N MET A 355 8.10 -12.72 5.64
CA MET A 355 9.18 -11.77 5.88
C MET A 355 9.82 -11.99 7.25
N LEU A 356 9.01 -12.23 8.28
CA LEU A 356 9.44 -12.27 9.69
C LEU A 356 10.26 -13.50 10.06
N TYR A 357 10.14 -14.59 9.31
CA TYR A 357 10.70 -15.89 9.68
C TYR A 357 11.69 -16.43 8.63
N LEU A 358 12.92 -16.71 9.08
CA LEU A 358 13.97 -17.33 8.27
C LEU A 358 13.63 -18.79 7.92
N ASP A 359 12.80 -19.46 8.73
CA ASP A 359 12.33 -20.83 8.52
C ASP A 359 10.99 -20.91 7.74
N TYR A 360 10.44 -19.79 7.25
CA TYR A 360 9.15 -19.79 6.54
C TYR A 360 9.19 -20.72 5.31
N SER A 361 8.29 -21.71 5.30
CA SER A 361 8.21 -22.76 4.27
C SER A 361 9.51 -23.55 4.05
N ARG A 362 10.39 -23.65 5.05
CA ARG A 362 11.66 -24.39 4.96
C ARG A 362 11.73 -25.50 6.00
N LYS A 363 12.35 -26.63 5.65
CA LYS A 363 12.56 -27.74 6.60
C LYS A 363 13.81 -27.50 7.44
N GLU A 364 13.93 -28.28 8.51
CA GLU A 364 15.14 -28.34 9.32
C GLU A 364 16.39 -28.58 8.45
N GLY A 365 17.42 -27.75 8.60
CA GLY A 365 18.64 -27.78 7.80
C GLY A 365 18.58 -27.02 6.47
N GLU A 366 17.42 -26.51 6.06
CA GLU A 366 17.23 -25.72 4.83
C GLU A 366 17.24 -24.19 5.09
N TRP A 367 17.42 -23.76 6.34
CA TRP A 367 17.49 -22.36 6.77
C TRP A 367 18.66 -22.13 7.73
N ILE A 368 18.96 -20.85 8.02
CA ILE A 368 20.04 -20.44 8.95
C ILE A 368 19.43 -19.54 10.02
N PRO A 369 19.75 -19.74 11.31
CA PRO A 369 19.30 -18.84 12.36
C PRO A 369 19.97 -17.47 12.28
N ASN A 370 19.31 -16.48 12.88
CA ASN A 370 19.87 -15.15 13.06
C ASN A 370 21.08 -15.17 14.01
N GLU A 371 21.75 -14.01 14.16
CA GLU A 371 22.96 -13.86 15.00
C GLU A 371 22.76 -14.26 16.48
N TRP A 372 21.52 -14.34 16.96
CA TRP A 372 21.16 -14.75 18.32
C TRP A 372 20.67 -16.21 18.42
N GLY A 373 20.70 -16.97 17.32
CA GLY A 373 20.24 -18.36 17.27
C GLY A 373 18.73 -18.51 17.08
N GLY A 374 17.99 -17.41 16.89
CA GLY A 374 16.56 -17.40 16.64
C GLY A 374 16.19 -17.55 15.17
N ARG A 375 14.89 -17.72 14.90
CA ARG A 375 14.33 -17.83 13.54
C ARG A 375 13.82 -16.50 12.98
N GLU A 376 13.84 -15.46 13.79
CA GLU A 376 13.37 -14.13 13.43
C GLU A 376 14.32 -13.49 12.43
N ASN A 377 13.77 -13.00 11.31
CA ASN A 377 14.49 -12.21 10.33
C ASN A 377 14.60 -10.76 10.84
N LEU A 378 15.73 -10.43 11.48
CA LEU A 378 15.92 -9.15 12.18
C LEU A 378 15.95 -7.97 11.21
N GLU A 379 16.47 -8.18 10.01
CA GLU A 379 16.52 -7.21 8.93
C GLU A 379 15.12 -6.86 8.44
N ALA A 380 14.25 -7.86 8.24
CA ALA A 380 12.85 -7.65 7.87
C ALA A 380 12.06 -6.94 9.00
N VAL A 381 12.26 -7.33 10.26
CA VAL A 381 11.66 -6.65 11.42
C VAL A 381 12.08 -5.18 11.48
N SER A 382 13.38 -4.90 11.29
CA SER A 382 13.93 -3.54 11.27
C SER A 382 13.34 -2.72 10.12
N PHE A 383 13.24 -3.32 8.93
CA PHE A 383 12.61 -2.70 7.77
C PHE A 383 11.15 -2.33 8.03
N LEU A 384 10.31 -3.27 8.50
CA LEU A 384 8.89 -3.02 8.73
C LEU A 384 8.65 -1.94 9.78
N ARG A 385 9.48 -1.89 10.84
CA ARG A 385 9.41 -0.81 11.84
C ARG A 385 9.73 0.55 11.23
N MET A 386 10.83 0.65 10.49
CA MET A 386 11.24 1.89 9.84
C MET A 386 10.22 2.35 8.80
N LEU A 387 9.70 1.42 8.00
CA LEU A 387 8.64 1.68 7.02
C LEU A 387 7.43 2.33 7.69
N ASN A 388 6.89 1.72 8.74
CA ASN A 388 5.72 2.26 9.44
C ASN A 388 6.03 3.60 10.13
N GLU A 389 7.18 3.73 10.78
CA GLU A 389 7.61 4.98 11.41
C GLU A 389 7.63 6.16 10.42
N GLU A 390 8.20 5.94 9.23
CA GLU A 390 8.30 6.99 8.24
C GLU A 390 6.94 7.24 7.56
N ILE A 391 6.14 6.21 7.25
CA ILE A 391 4.78 6.38 6.71
C ILE A 391 3.94 7.25 7.64
N TYR A 392 3.85 6.92 8.94
CA TYR A 392 3.02 7.70 9.88
C TYR A 392 3.61 9.08 10.19
N LYS A 393 4.90 9.30 9.95
CA LYS A 393 5.51 10.63 10.07
C LYS A 393 5.13 11.55 8.91
N GLU A 394 5.17 11.06 7.67
CA GLU A 394 4.88 11.85 6.47
C GLU A 394 3.38 11.89 6.12
N HIS A 395 2.65 10.83 6.48
CA HIS A 395 1.23 10.62 6.25
C HIS A 395 0.54 10.14 7.53
N PRO A 396 0.39 10.99 8.56
CA PRO A 396 -0.18 10.60 9.85
C PRO A 396 -1.67 10.22 9.79
N ASP A 397 -2.29 10.36 8.64
CA ASP A 397 -3.70 10.23 8.37
C ASP A 397 -4.05 9.03 7.46
N VAL A 398 -3.13 8.08 7.29
CA VAL A 398 -3.33 6.82 6.54
C VAL A 398 -3.33 5.61 7.49
N GLN A 399 -3.61 4.42 6.96
CA GLN A 399 -3.49 3.16 7.71
C GLN A 399 -2.58 2.15 7.01
N THR A 400 -1.76 1.46 7.79
CA THR A 400 -1.01 0.27 7.35
C THR A 400 -1.61 -0.98 7.98
N ILE A 401 -1.87 -2.01 7.17
CA ILE A 401 -2.58 -3.22 7.56
C ILE A 401 -1.67 -4.43 7.30
N ALA A 402 -1.55 -5.33 8.26
CA ALA A 402 -0.77 -6.55 8.12
C ALA A 402 -1.67 -7.78 8.05
N GLU A 403 -1.44 -8.66 7.08
CA GLU A 403 -1.79 -10.07 7.20
C GLU A 403 -0.58 -10.82 7.78
N GLU A 404 -0.73 -11.25 9.03
CA GLU A 404 0.30 -11.98 9.76
C GLU A 404 -0.36 -13.18 10.40
N SER A 405 -0.19 -14.35 9.77
CA SER A 405 -0.89 -15.59 10.08
C SER A 405 -0.25 -16.44 11.18
N THR A 406 0.80 -15.94 11.84
CA THR A 406 1.34 -16.54 13.06
C THR A 406 0.92 -15.75 14.30
N ALA A 407 1.46 -16.14 15.46
CA ALA A 407 1.22 -15.47 16.73
C ALA A 407 2.29 -14.41 17.03
N TRP A 408 2.83 -13.70 16.01
CA TRP A 408 3.77 -12.61 16.26
C TRP A 408 3.10 -11.54 17.13
N PRO A 409 3.68 -11.16 18.27
CA PRO A 409 3.03 -10.22 19.17
C PRO A 409 3.23 -8.77 18.71
N MET A 410 2.29 -7.90 19.05
CA MET A 410 2.41 -6.44 18.89
C MET A 410 2.58 -6.00 17.43
N VAL A 411 1.95 -6.70 16.49
CA VAL A 411 2.01 -6.37 15.06
C VAL A 411 1.45 -4.96 14.82
N SER A 412 0.28 -4.67 15.41
CA SER A 412 -0.43 -3.39 15.27
C SER A 412 -0.21 -2.44 16.46
N ARG A 413 0.99 -2.49 17.06
CA ARG A 413 1.39 -1.63 18.18
C ARG A 413 2.58 -0.76 17.80
N PRO A 414 2.75 0.41 18.46
CA PRO A 414 3.84 1.32 18.17
C PRO A 414 5.23 0.68 18.32
N THR A 415 6.17 1.10 17.48
CA THR A 415 7.54 0.58 17.48
C THR A 415 8.29 0.87 18.78
N TYR A 416 8.03 2.00 19.43
CA TYR A 416 8.65 2.39 20.70
C TYR A 416 8.27 1.52 21.90
N VAL A 417 7.23 0.68 21.79
CA VAL A 417 6.90 -0.38 22.78
C VAL A 417 7.28 -1.78 22.29
N GLY A 418 8.01 -1.89 21.18
CA GLY A 418 8.47 -3.15 20.60
C GLY A 418 7.57 -3.73 19.50
N GLY A 419 6.52 -3.01 19.08
CA GLY A 419 5.66 -3.47 17.98
C GLY A 419 6.29 -3.34 16.59
N LEU A 420 5.58 -3.82 15.56
CA LEU A 420 5.98 -3.65 14.15
C LEU A 420 5.53 -2.31 13.55
N GLY A 421 4.63 -1.60 14.24
CA GLY A 421 4.17 -0.27 13.85
C GLY A 421 2.95 -0.25 12.92
N PHE A 422 2.37 -1.40 12.55
CA PHE A 422 1.15 -1.40 11.74
C PHE A 422 -0.01 -0.74 12.49
N GLY A 423 -0.95 -0.16 11.74
CA GLY A 423 -2.17 0.40 12.30
C GLY A 423 -3.18 -0.69 12.68
N MET A 424 -3.27 -1.72 11.84
CA MET A 424 -4.20 -2.84 11.99
C MET A 424 -3.59 -4.19 11.58
N LYS A 425 -4.16 -5.29 12.07
CA LYS A 425 -3.81 -6.67 11.71
C LYS A 425 -5.06 -7.46 11.31
N TRP A 426 -4.99 -8.26 10.26
CA TRP A 426 -6.05 -9.23 9.95
C TRP A 426 -6.17 -10.31 11.04
N ASP A 427 -7.40 -10.54 11.51
CA ASP A 427 -7.74 -11.56 12.50
C ASP A 427 -7.95 -12.93 11.83
N MET A 428 -6.86 -13.56 11.43
CA MET A 428 -6.89 -14.87 10.78
C MET A 428 -7.44 -15.97 11.70
N GLY A 429 -7.27 -15.82 13.01
CA GLY A 429 -7.84 -16.72 14.02
C GLY A 429 -9.36 -16.66 14.02
N TRP A 430 -9.93 -15.45 14.09
CA TRP A 430 -11.38 -15.25 13.97
C TRP A 430 -11.93 -15.81 12.66
N MET A 431 -11.27 -15.53 11.54
CA MET A 431 -11.70 -15.99 10.22
C MET A 431 -11.77 -17.52 10.19
N HIS A 432 -10.70 -18.21 10.61
CA HIS A 432 -10.63 -19.66 10.60
C HIS A 432 -11.67 -20.29 11.53
N ASP A 433 -11.71 -19.86 12.80
CA ASP A 433 -12.62 -20.42 13.80
C ASP A 433 -14.08 -20.20 13.41
N THR A 434 -14.41 -19.01 12.89
CA THR A 434 -15.79 -18.66 12.51
C THR A 434 -16.23 -19.45 11.27
N LEU A 435 -15.41 -19.54 10.23
CA LEU A 435 -15.76 -20.31 9.03
C LEU A 435 -15.88 -21.80 9.35
N GLN A 436 -14.96 -22.37 10.14
CA GLN A 436 -15.03 -23.76 10.57
C GLN A 436 -16.31 -24.03 11.39
N TYR A 437 -16.68 -23.12 12.29
CA TYR A 437 -17.93 -23.23 13.06
C TYR A 437 -19.16 -23.25 12.14
N MET A 438 -19.16 -22.40 11.11
CA MET A 438 -20.27 -22.28 10.17
C MET A 438 -20.39 -23.48 9.21
N GLU A 439 -19.28 -24.12 8.85
CA GLU A 439 -19.22 -25.33 8.03
C GLU A 439 -19.81 -26.57 8.72
N ARG A 440 -19.87 -26.57 10.06
CA ARG A 440 -20.46 -27.68 10.83
C ARG A 440 -21.98 -27.69 10.69
N ASP A 441 -22.55 -28.90 10.65
CA ASP A 441 -24.00 -29.10 10.77
C ASP A 441 -24.51 -28.39 12.05
N PRO A 442 -25.60 -27.61 11.99
CA PRO A 442 -26.16 -26.92 13.13
C PRO A 442 -26.30 -27.78 14.40
N ILE A 443 -26.61 -29.08 14.30
CA ILE A 443 -26.73 -29.97 15.46
C ILE A 443 -25.38 -30.20 16.17
N HIS A 444 -24.27 -30.10 15.44
CA HIS A 444 -22.92 -30.33 15.96
C HIS A 444 -22.30 -29.06 16.55
N ARG A 445 -22.73 -27.88 16.12
CA ARG A 445 -22.19 -26.58 16.59
C ARG A 445 -22.20 -26.40 18.11
N ARG A 446 -23.13 -27.04 18.83
CA ARG A 446 -23.17 -27.02 20.31
C ARG A 446 -21.90 -27.59 20.97
N HIS A 447 -21.18 -28.47 20.28
CA HIS A 447 -19.93 -29.08 20.77
C HIS A 447 -18.70 -28.19 20.51
N HIS A 448 -18.88 -27.13 19.73
CA HIS A 448 -17.82 -26.29 19.17
C HIS A 448 -18.00 -24.81 19.50
N HIS A 449 -18.83 -24.47 20.49
CA HIS A 449 -19.12 -23.07 20.83
C HIS A 449 -17.88 -22.29 21.32
N GLY A 450 -16.82 -23.01 21.68
CA GLY A 450 -15.49 -22.44 21.91
C GLY A 450 -14.93 -21.71 20.69
N GLU A 451 -15.17 -22.19 19.47
CA GLU A 451 -14.68 -21.57 18.22
C GLU A 451 -15.19 -20.11 18.09
N LEU A 452 -16.45 -19.84 18.43
CA LEU A 452 -16.98 -18.47 18.43
C LEU A 452 -16.47 -17.60 19.59
N THR A 453 -16.22 -18.19 20.75
CA THR A 453 -15.97 -17.44 22.00
C THR A 453 -14.49 -17.27 22.33
N PHE A 454 -13.61 -18.07 21.72
CA PHE A 454 -12.17 -18.06 21.96
C PHE A 454 -11.54 -16.69 21.69
N ARG A 455 -12.01 -16.01 20.65
CA ARG A 455 -11.59 -14.64 20.30
C ARG A 455 -11.66 -13.67 21.48
N ALA A 456 -12.62 -13.82 22.39
CA ALA A 456 -12.76 -12.93 23.55
C ALA A 456 -11.51 -12.87 24.44
N ILE A 457 -10.64 -13.88 24.37
CA ILE A 457 -9.38 -13.95 25.12
C ILE A 457 -8.33 -12.98 24.55
N TYR A 458 -8.29 -12.79 23.23
CA TYR A 458 -7.24 -12.01 22.57
C TYR A 458 -7.75 -10.80 21.77
N ALA A 459 -9.07 -10.58 21.63
CA ALA A 459 -9.66 -9.53 20.77
C ALA A 459 -9.10 -8.10 20.99
N HIS A 460 -8.46 -7.85 22.13
CA HIS A 460 -7.91 -6.55 22.51
C HIS A 460 -6.37 -6.50 22.52
N THR A 461 -5.68 -7.56 22.08
CA THR A 461 -4.21 -7.58 21.99
C THR A 461 -3.69 -6.76 20.81
N GLU A 462 -4.47 -6.69 19.74
CA GLU A 462 -4.19 -5.95 18.50
C GLU A 462 -5.38 -5.08 18.08
N ASN A 463 -5.20 -4.23 17.07
CA ASN A 463 -6.27 -3.54 16.35
C ASN A 463 -6.67 -4.43 15.16
N PHE A 464 -7.69 -5.27 15.35
CA PHE A 464 -8.03 -6.29 14.38
C PHE A 464 -8.96 -5.78 13.26
N VAL A 465 -8.68 -6.19 12.02
CA VAL A 465 -9.65 -6.28 10.90
C VAL A 465 -10.18 -7.71 10.86
N MET A 466 -11.46 -7.91 10.57
CA MET A 466 -12.09 -9.24 10.49
C MET A 466 -12.28 -9.63 9.01
N PRO A 467 -11.32 -10.33 8.37
CA PRO A 467 -11.36 -10.56 6.94
C PRO A 467 -12.18 -11.80 6.56
N LEU A 468 -12.92 -11.70 5.46
CA LEU A 468 -13.43 -12.83 4.68
C LEU A 468 -12.98 -12.62 3.22
N SER A 469 -11.68 -12.82 2.99
CA SER A 469 -10.99 -12.37 1.77
C SER A 469 -11.13 -13.32 0.57
N HIS A 470 -10.58 -12.89 -0.56
CA HIS A 470 -10.48 -13.66 -1.80
C HIS A 470 -9.85 -15.06 -1.60
N ASP A 471 -8.87 -15.19 -0.70
CA ASP A 471 -8.21 -16.48 -0.40
C ASP A 471 -9.14 -17.53 0.18
N GLU A 472 -10.26 -17.12 0.78
CA GLU A 472 -11.19 -18.04 1.44
C GLU A 472 -12.24 -18.61 0.49
N VAL A 473 -12.31 -18.13 -0.75
CA VAL A 473 -13.32 -18.52 -1.75
C VAL A 473 -12.74 -19.10 -3.04
N VAL A 474 -11.49 -19.55 -2.99
CA VAL A 474 -10.73 -20.13 -4.11
C VAL A 474 -10.22 -21.54 -3.80
N HIS A 475 -9.47 -22.16 -4.71
CA HIS A 475 -8.74 -23.43 -4.50
C HIS A 475 -9.58 -24.58 -3.90
N GLY A 476 -10.85 -24.69 -4.31
CA GLY A 476 -11.76 -25.74 -3.84
C GLY A 476 -12.41 -25.47 -2.49
N LYS A 477 -12.10 -24.34 -1.82
CA LYS A 477 -12.73 -23.92 -0.55
C LYS A 477 -14.20 -23.52 -0.71
N GLY A 478 -14.65 -23.22 -1.93
CA GLY A 478 -16.04 -22.82 -2.24
C GLY A 478 -16.40 -21.40 -1.78
N SER A 479 -17.49 -20.83 -2.32
CA SER A 479 -18.01 -19.54 -1.88
C SER A 479 -18.59 -19.61 -0.47
N LEU A 480 -18.74 -18.47 0.23
CA LEU A 480 -19.24 -18.45 1.62
C LEU A 480 -20.58 -19.21 1.80
N PRO A 481 -21.60 -19.09 0.93
CA PRO A 481 -22.82 -19.89 1.04
C PRO A 481 -22.59 -21.40 0.81
N ALA A 482 -21.64 -21.76 -0.05
CA ALA A 482 -21.35 -23.15 -0.38
C ALA A 482 -20.64 -23.91 0.75
N LYS A 483 -19.96 -23.17 1.64
CA LYS A 483 -19.33 -23.73 2.86
C LYS A 483 -20.36 -24.23 3.88
N VAL A 484 -21.56 -23.64 3.90
CA VAL A 484 -22.58 -23.96 4.91
C VAL A 484 -23.37 -25.22 4.51
N PRO A 485 -23.60 -26.17 5.44
CA PRO A 485 -24.46 -27.32 5.20
C PRO A 485 -25.96 -26.94 5.17
N GLY A 486 -26.75 -27.76 4.49
CA GLY A 486 -28.19 -27.59 4.39
C GLY A 486 -28.68 -27.21 2.98
N ASP A 487 -29.98 -26.96 2.89
CA ASP A 487 -30.60 -26.46 1.66
C ASP A 487 -30.28 -24.98 1.40
N ASP A 488 -30.68 -24.46 0.22
CA ASP A 488 -30.36 -23.08 -0.16
C ASP A 488 -30.92 -22.05 0.83
N TRP A 489 -32.12 -22.29 1.40
CA TRP A 489 -32.68 -21.38 2.39
C TRP A 489 -31.79 -21.31 3.64
N GLN A 490 -31.31 -22.46 4.12
CA GLN A 490 -30.42 -22.54 5.28
C GLN A 490 -29.06 -21.90 4.99
N ARG A 491 -28.50 -22.12 3.79
CA ARG A 491 -27.22 -21.52 3.36
C ARG A 491 -27.28 -20.01 3.37
N PHE A 492 -28.31 -19.41 2.75
CA PHE A 492 -28.47 -17.96 2.75
C PHE A 492 -28.83 -17.40 4.14
N ALA A 493 -29.56 -18.15 4.97
CA ALA A 493 -29.82 -17.73 6.36
C ALA A 493 -28.54 -17.68 7.20
N ASN A 494 -27.66 -18.67 7.04
CA ASN A 494 -26.38 -18.71 7.72
C ASN A 494 -25.40 -17.66 7.18
N LEU A 495 -25.40 -17.35 5.88
CA LEU A 495 -24.61 -16.25 5.35
C LEU A 495 -25.02 -14.92 6.00
N ARG A 496 -26.33 -14.64 6.10
CA ARG A 496 -26.81 -13.43 6.78
C ARG A 496 -26.44 -13.40 8.25
N LEU A 497 -26.47 -14.56 8.93
CA LEU A 497 -26.03 -14.67 10.32
C LEU A 497 -24.54 -14.38 10.47
N LEU A 498 -23.71 -14.96 9.59
CA LEU A 498 -22.26 -14.75 9.58
C LEU A 498 -21.92 -13.27 9.39
N LEU A 499 -22.53 -12.60 8.40
CA LEU A 499 -22.21 -11.19 8.12
C LEU A 499 -22.76 -10.22 9.17
N ALA A 500 -23.74 -10.64 9.97
CA ALA A 500 -24.31 -9.84 11.05
C ALA A 500 -23.57 -10.03 12.39
N TYR A 501 -22.87 -11.15 12.55
CA TYR A 501 -22.00 -11.47 13.70
C TYR A 501 -20.65 -10.79 13.52
#